data_AF-A0A182G8H1-F1
#
_entry.id   AF-A0A182G8H1-F1
#
_cell.length_a   1.000
_cell.length_b   1.000
_cell.length_c   1.000
_cell.angle_alpha   90.00
_cell.angle_beta   90.00
_cell.angle_gamma   90.00
#
_symmetry.space_group_name_H-M   'P 1'
#
loop_
_entity.id
_entity.type
_entity.pdbx_description
1 polymer ?
#
loop_
_entity_poly.entity_id
_entity_poly.type
_entity_poly.pdbx_seq_one_letter_code
_entity_poly.pdbx_strand_id
1 'polypeptide(L)'
;MPIENLEEQGLEKNPKLELAQIKFLLSLPEHNQDKALSEKLLTAIKADNMASWYEIVCKDLNWTVDQKLLDGMKEVNRKKLQELDDVIDDAEKNLGEMEVREANLKKSEFLCRIGDKEGAISAFRKTYDKTVSLGHRLDIVFHNIRIGLFYLDHDLITRNIEKAKTLIEEGGDWDRRNRLKVYQGAYCVAIRDFKAAANFFLDTVSTFTSYELMDYASFVRYTVYVSMISLPRNELRDKVVKGSEIQEVLHQLPDVKDYLFSLYNCHYSDFFKNLAKVETFLRQDVLFHPHYRFYVREMRISAYTQLLESYRSLTLQYMADAFGVTVDYIDAELSRFIAAGRLHCKVDRVGGIVETNRPDSKNWQYQATIKQGDILLNRVQKLSRVINI
;
A
#
# COMPACT_ATOMS: atom_id res chain seq x y z
N MET A 1 -25.05 -20.17 4.63
CA MET A 1 -23.87 -20.80 4.01
C MET A 1 -22.68 -19.99 4.46
N PRO A 2 -21.62 -20.59 5.02
CA PRO A 2 -20.42 -19.84 5.36
C PRO A 2 -19.92 -19.15 4.09
N ILE A 3 -19.44 -17.91 4.21
CA ILE A 3 -18.76 -17.16 3.14
C ILE A 3 -17.84 -18.17 2.45
N GLU A 4 -18.09 -18.41 1.16
CA GLU A 4 -17.36 -19.42 0.39
C GLU A 4 -15.86 -19.25 0.68
N ASN A 5 -15.15 -20.34 1.00
CA ASN A 5 -13.71 -20.36 1.28
C ASN A 5 -12.92 -19.91 0.04
N LEU A 6 -12.98 -18.61 -0.29
CA LEU A 6 -12.18 -17.98 -1.34
C LEU A 6 -10.70 -17.89 -0.93
N GLU A 7 -10.38 -18.10 0.36
CA GLU A 7 -9.02 -18.21 0.87
C GLU A 7 -8.25 -19.39 0.23
N GLU A 8 -8.94 -20.44 -0.22
CA GLU A 8 -8.34 -21.62 -0.86
C GLU A 8 -7.97 -21.39 -2.33
N GLN A 9 -8.42 -20.28 -2.95
CA GLN A 9 -8.15 -19.94 -4.35
C GLN A 9 -6.94 -19.01 -4.56
N GLY A 10 -6.29 -18.55 -3.47
CA GLY A 10 -5.05 -17.78 -3.53
C GLY A 10 -3.84 -18.66 -3.88
N LEU A 11 -2.82 -18.11 -4.55
CA LEU A 11 -1.53 -18.82 -4.68
C LEU A 11 -0.91 -18.96 -3.27
N GLU A 12 0.10 -19.80 -3.16
CA GLU A 12 0.80 -19.98 -1.88
C GLU A 12 1.29 -18.64 -1.32
N LYS A 13 1.06 -18.44 0.00
CA LYS A 13 1.47 -17.25 0.77
C LYS A 13 2.98 -17.22 1.01
N ASN A 14 3.75 -17.20 -0.08
CA ASN A 14 5.21 -17.14 -0.07
C ASN A 14 5.64 -15.90 -0.88
N PRO A 15 6.21 -14.85 -0.28
CA PRO A 15 6.54 -14.62 1.13
C PRO A 15 5.37 -14.06 1.97
N LYS A 16 5.34 -14.38 3.27
CA LYS A 16 4.33 -13.89 4.22
C LYS A 16 4.53 -12.40 4.52
N LEU A 17 3.77 -11.53 3.86
CA LEU A 17 3.81 -10.08 4.07
C LEU A 17 3.44 -9.66 5.50
N GLU A 18 2.64 -10.47 6.19
CA GLU A 18 2.32 -10.30 7.62
C GLU A 18 3.59 -10.25 8.49
N LEU A 19 4.64 -10.98 8.13
CA LEU A 19 5.90 -10.96 8.87
C LEU A 19 6.68 -9.66 8.67
N ALA A 20 6.61 -9.06 7.49
CA ALA A 20 7.17 -7.72 7.27
C ALA A 20 6.38 -6.66 8.06
N GLN A 21 5.06 -6.80 8.15
CA GLN A 21 4.23 -5.93 8.98
C GLN A 21 4.57 -6.05 10.47
N ILE A 22 4.71 -7.27 11.00
CA ILE A 22 5.07 -7.47 12.41
C ILE A 22 6.48 -6.95 12.69
N LYS A 23 7.44 -7.17 11.78
CA LYS A 23 8.80 -6.61 11.90
C LYS A 23 8.76 -5.08 11.98
N PHE A 24 7.97 -4.46 11.11
CA PHE A 24 7.83 -3.00 11.08
C PHE A 24 7.12 -2.45 12.33
N LEU A 25 6.11 -3.16 12.84
CA LEU A 25 5.49 -2.80 14.11
C LEU A 25 6.51 -2.80 15.25
N LEU A 26 7.38 -3.80 15.30
CA LEU A 26 8.42 -3.92 16.33
C LEU A 26 9.53 -2.87 16.17
N SER A 27 9.77 -2.31 14.98
CA SER A 27 10.74 -1.23 14.80
C SER A 27 10.20 0.13 15.26
N LEU A 28 8.89 0.27 15.45
CA LEU A 28 8.28 1.48 15.98
C LEU A 28 8.56 1.60 17.49
N PRO A 29 8.97 2.79 17.98
CA PRO A 29 9.35 2.99 19.39
C PRO A 29 8.20 2.74 20.37
N GLU A 30 6.95 2.81 19.90
CA GLU A 30 5.73 2.61 20.70
C GLU A 30 5.40 1.14 20.95
N HIS A 31 5.84 0.24 20.07
CA HIS A 31 5.55 -1.20 20.11
C HIS A 31 6.81 -2.07 20.32
N ASN A 32 7.97 -1.43 20.49
CA ASN A 32 9.27 -2.09 20.64
C ASN A 32 9.34 -3.05 21.85
N GLN A 33 8.44 -2.93 22.83
CA GLN A 33 8.39 -3.79 24.02
C GLN A 33 7.27 -4.84 24.02
N ASP A 34 6.49 -4.95 22.93
CA ASP A 34 5.36 -5.89 22.86
C ASP A 34 5.85 -7.35 22.71
N LYS A 35 6.01 -8.02 23.86
CA LYS A 35 6.48 -9.42 23.94
C LYS A 35 5.64 -10.37 23.09
N ALA A 36 4.32 -10.16 23.03
CA ALA A 36 3.42 -11.00 22.22
C ALA A 36 3.70 -10.92 20.71
N LEU A 37 4.10 -9.75 20.19
CA LEU A 37 4.45 -9.58 18.77
C LEU A 37 5.82 -10.20 18.47
N SER A 38 6.78 -10.06 19.40
CA SER A 38 8.08 -10.71 19.29
C SER A 38 7.98 -12.24 19.32
N GLU A 39 7.11 -12.81 20.17
CA GLU A 39 6.87 -14.25 20.25
C GLU A 39 6.20 -14.78 18.98
N LYS A 40 5.20 -14.07 18.43
CA LYS A 40 4.57 -14.42 17.15
C LYS A 40 5.56 -14.39 15.98
N LEU A 41 6.48 -13.42 15.97
CA LEU A 41 7.52 -13.34 14.95
C LEU A 41 8.54 -14.48 15.13
N LEU A 42 8.94 -14.80 16.36
CA LEU A 42 9.87 -15.90 16.65
C LEU A 42 9.26 -17.27 16.37
N THR A 43 7.98 -17.50 16.64
CA THR A 43 7.30 -18.77 16.28
C THR A 43 7.19 -18.93 14.77
N ALA A 44 6.89 -17.87 14.03
CA ALA A 44 6.87 -17.89 12.57
C ALA A 44 8.27 -18.12 11.97
N ILE A 45 9.31 -17.48 12.51
CA ILE A 45 10.70 -17.70 12.10
C ILE A 45 11.13 -19.14 12.34
N LYS A 46 10.78 -19.71 13.50
CA LYS A 46 11.09 -21.11 13.84
C LYS A 46 10.30 -22.10 12.98
N ALA A 47 9.04 -21.81 12.64
CA ALA A 47 8.21 -22.67 11.80
C ALA A 47 8.74 -22.75 10.35
N ASP A 48 9.24 -21.64 9.81
CA ASP A 48 9.68 -21.54 8.42
C ASP A 48 11.21 -21.62 8.25
N ASN A 49 11.98 -21.75 9.34
CA ASN A 49 13.45 -21.80 9.35
C ASN A 49 14.11 -20.64 8.59
N MET A 50 13.61 -19.43 8.82
CA MET A 50 14.03 -18.20 8.15
C MET A 50 15.38 -17.66 8.68
N ALA A 51 16.49 -18.32 8.34
CA ALA A 51 17.82 -17.99 8.85
C ALA A 51 18.32 -16.60 8.38
N SER A 52 18.25 -16.32 7.08
CA SER A 52 18.72 -15.05 6.50
C SER A 52 17.86 -13.87 6.96
N TRP A 53 16.55 -14.08 7.08
CA TRP A 53 15.65 -13.05 7.58
C TRP A 53 15.84 -12.78 9.08
N TYR A 54 16.13 -13.80 9.89
CA TYR A 54 16.43 -13.61 11.32
C TYR A 54 17.69 -12.75 11.53
N GLU A 55 18.73 -12.90 10.71
CA GLU A 55 19.91 -12.03 10.79
C GLU A 55 19.58 -10.56 10.47
N ILE A 56 18.72 -10.32 9.48
CA ILE A 56 18.27 -8.97 9.12
C ILE A 56 17.37 -8.39 10.23
N VAL A 57 16.46 -9.18 10.77
CA VAL A 57 15.56 -8.78 11.86
C VAL A 57 16.35 -8.46 13.14
N CYS A 58 17.33 -9.29 13.51
CA CYS A 58 18.17 -9.03 14.68
C CYS A 58 19.02 -7.77 14.52
N LYS A 59 19.51 -7.48 13.31
CA LYS A 59 20.20 -6.21 13.00
C LYS A 59 19.27 -5.01 13.10
N ASP A 60 18.08 -5.09 12.52
CA ASP A 60 17.15 -3.96 12.47
C ASP A 60 16.48 -3.67 13.83
N LEU A 61 16.25 -4.71 14.65
CA LEU A 61 15.64 -4.59 15.98
C LEU A 61 16.66 -4.54 17.13
N ASN A 62 17.96 -4.56 16.82
CA ASN A 62 19.06 -4.66 17.80
C ASN A 62 18.89 -5.82 18.81
N TRP A 63 18.34 -6.96 18.37
CA TRP A 63 18.17 -8.14 19.21
C TRP A 63 19.46 -8.97 19.28
N THR A 64 19.68 -9.62 20.43
CA THR A 64 20.78 -10.57 20.59
C THR A 64 20.55 -11.78 19.68
N VAL A 65 21.55 -12.09 18.86
CA VAL A 65 21.50 -13.20 17.91
C VAL A 65 21.74 -14.53 18.64
N ASP A 66 20.74 -15.41 18.66
CA ASP A 66 20.91 -16.76 19.20
C ASP A 66 21.67 -17.64 18.18
N GLN A 67 22.99 -17.72 18.32
CA GLN A 67 23.86 -18.47 17.40
C GLN A 67 23.48 -19.97 17.28
N LYS A 68 23.10 -20.62 18.39
CA LYS A 68 22.69 -22.04 18.38
C LYS A 68 21.41 -22.28 17.56
N LEU A 69 20.49 -21.33 17.60
CA LEU A 69 19.23 -21.41 16.85
C LEU A 69 19.48 -21.16 15.36
N LEU A 70 20.36 -20.20 15.05
CA LEU A 70 20.79 -19.91 13.67
C LEU A 70 21.53 -21.07 13.01
N ASP A 71 22.47 -21.71 13.71
CA ASP A 71 23.25 -22.81 13.16
C ASP A 71 22.34 -24.03 12.90
N GLY A 72 21.41 -24.33 13.82
CA GLY A 72 20.39 -25.36 13.62
C GLY A 72 19.49 -25.07 12.40
N MET A 73 19.06 -23.82 12.20
CA MET A 73 18.28 -23.43 11.03
C MET A 73 19.10 -23.51 9.72
N LYS A 74 20.37 -23.08 9.75
CA LYS A 74 21.27 -23.15 8.58
C LYS A 74 21.52 -24.59 8.15
N GLU A 75 21.67 -25.51 9.10
CA GLU A 75 21.83 -26.93 8.80
C GLU A 75 20.58 -27.55 8.17
N VAL A 76 19.39 -27.24 8.69
CA VAL A 76 18.12 -27.69 8.10
C VAL A 76 17.92 -27.11 6.71
N ASN A 77 18.25 -25.84 6.50
CA ASN A 77 18.15 -25.19 5.20
C ASN A 77 19.13 -25.79 4.19
N ARG A 78 20.37 -26.08 4.60
CA ARG A 78 21.35 -26.74 3.73
C ARG A 78 20.89 -28.14 3.30
N LYS A 79 20.34 -28.93 4.22
CA LYS A 79 19.81 -30.27 3.90
C LYS A 79 18.66 -30.21 2.90
N LYS A 80 17.69 -29.33 3.13
CA LYS A 80 16.56 -29.14 2.20
C LYS A 80 16.99 -28.58 0.84
N LEU A 81 17.98 -27.68 0.80
CA LEU A 81 18.53 -27.19 -0.46
C LEU A 81 19.23 -28.31 -1.24
N GLN A 82 19.96 -29.19 -0.57
CA GLN A 82 20.58 -30.37 -1.19
C GLN A 82 19.53 -31.33 -1.75
N GLU A 83 18.50 -31.65 -0.97
CA GLU A 83 17.38 -32.49 -1.44
C GLU A 83 16.70 -31.89 -2.68
N LEU A 84 16.49 -30.57 -2.69
CA LEU A 84 15.90 -29.88 -3.84
C LEU A 84 16.83 -29.81 -5.05
N ASP A 85 18.14 -29.71 -4.83
CA ASP A 85 19.15 -29.77 -5.90
C ASP A 85 19.24 -31.16 -6.51
N ASP A 86 19.21 -32.21 -5.69
CA ASP A 86 19.19 -33.60 -6.16
C ASP A 86 17.92 -33.89 -6.99
N VAL A 87 16.76 -33.37 -6.56
CA VAL A 87 15.51 -33.47 -7.34
C VAL A 87 15.58 -32.71 -8.67
N ILE A 88 16.27 -31.56 -8.72
CA ILE A 88 16.49 -30.83 -9.98
C ILE A 88 17.41 -31.62 -10.90
N ASP A 89 18.51 -32.18 -10.37
CA ASP A 89 19.46 -32.99 -11.13
C ASP A 89 18.81 -34.26 -11.68
N ASP A 90 17.95 -34.91 -10.90
CA ASP A 90 17.17 -36.07 -11.33
C ASP A 90 16.14 -35.69 -12.40
N ALA A 91 15.47 -34.55 -12.24
CA ALA A 91 14.54 -34.04 -13.23
C ALA A 91 15.24 -33.66 -14.54
N GLU A 92 16.44 -33.08 -14.48
CA GLU A 92 17.22 -32.73 -15.68
C GLU A 92 17.77 -33.96 -16.42
N LYS A 93 18.05 -35.05 -15.70
CA LYS A 93 18.57 -36.30 -16.29
C LYS A 93 17.48 -37.22 -16.83
N ASN A 94 16.33 -37.29 -16.15
CA ASN A 94 15.33 -38.34 -16.39
C ASN A 94 13.99 -37.83 -16.93
N LEU A 95 13.67 -36.53 -16.78
CA LEU A 95 12.31 -36.01 -16.96
C LEU A 95 12.26 -34.86 -17.99
N GLY A 96 11.04 -34.43 -18.34
CA GLY A 96 10.80 -33.37 -19.32
C GLY A 96 10.97 -31.95 -18.76
N GLU A 97 11.02 -30.96 -19.65
CA GLU A 97 11.18 -29.53 -19.29
C GLU A 97 10.13 -29.01 -18.28
N MET A 98 8.92 -29.57 -18.28
CA MET A 98 7.86 -29.19 -17.32
C MET A 98 8.19 -29.60 -15.88
N GLU A 99 8.80 -30.76 -15.66
CA GLU A 99 9.13 -31.25 -14.33
C GLU A 99 10.39 -30.56 -13.79
N VAL A 100 11.37 -30.31 -14.67
CA VAL A 100 12.53 -29.45 -14.36
C VAL A 100 12.06 -28.07 -13.90
N ARG A 101 11.03 -27.51 -14.55
CA ARG A 101 10.45 -26.23 -14.15
C ARG A 101 9.82 -26.29 -12.77
N GLU A 102 9.00 -27.30 -12.49
CA GLU A 102 8.31 -27.43 -11.20
C GLU A 102 9.29 -27.62 -10.06
N ALA A 103 10.35 -28.43 -10.26
CA ALA A 103 11.45 -28.58 -9.30
C ALA A 103 12.17 -27.24 -9.03
N ASN A 104 12.48 -26.48 -10.08
CA ASN A 104 13.10 -25.16 -9.95
C ASN A 104 12.16 -24.13 -9.28
N LEU A 105 10.84 -24.23 -9.50
CA LEU A 105 9.83 -23.37 -8.88
C LEU A 105 9.72 -23.66 -7.38
N LYS A 106 9.65 -24.94 -6.97
CA LYS A 106 9.67 -25.36 -5.55
C LYS A 106 10.93 -24.88 -4.84
N LYS A 107 12.09 -24.95 -5.50
CA LYS A 107 13.34 -24.37 -4.96
C LYS A 107 13.25 -22.85 -4.79
N SER A 108 12.68 -22.15 -5.77
CA SER A 108 12.52 -20.70 -5.72
C SER A 108 11.56 -20.26 -4.61
N GLU A 109 10.45 -20.97 -4.43
CA GLU A 109 9.49 -20.75 -3.34
C GLU A 109 10.12 -21.04 -1.98
N PHE A 110 10.92 -22.11 -1.88
CA PHE A 110 11.64 -22.43 -0.65
C PHE A 110 12.66 -21.34 -0.29
N LEU A 111 13.46 -20.86 -1.25
CA LEU A 111 14.38 -19.73 -1.03
C LEU A 111 13.64 -18.45 -0.62
N CYS A 112 12.46 -18.19 -1.22
CA CYS A 112 11.60 -17.09 -0.85
C CYS A 112 11.07 -17.24 0.59
N ARG A 113 10.72 -18.46 1.01
CA ARG A 113 10.26 -18.77 2.37
C ARG A 113 11.36 -18.60 3.41
N ILE A 114 12.62 -18.87 3.07
CA ILE A 114 13.77 -18.65 3.96
C ILE A 114 14.11 -17.14 4.08
N GLY A 115 13.68 -16.34 3.10
CA GLY A 115 13.95 -14.91 3.04
C GLY A 115 15.33 -14.58 2.47
N ASP A 116 15.92 -15.43 1.63
CA ASP A 116 17.15 -15.07 0.91
C ASP A 116 16.80 -14.28 -0.37
N LYS A 117 16.97 -12.94 -0.32
CA LYS A 117 16.59 -12.04 -1.41
C LYS A 117 17.35 -12.32 -2.71
N GLU A 118 18.68 -12.44 -2.63
CA GLU A 118 19.53 -12.56 -3.83
C GLU A 118 19.43 -13.96 -4.44
N GLY A 119 19.47 -14.99 -3.58
CA GLY A 119 19.27 -16.37 -3.99
C GLY A 119 17.93 -16.57 -4.68
N ALA A 120 16.84 -16.06 -4.10
CA ALA A 120 15.50 -16.17 -4.69
C ALA A 120 15.40 -15.47 -6.05
N ILE A 121 15.89 -14.23 -6.20
CA ILE A 121 15.83 -13.51 -7.49
C ILE A 121 16.60 -14.27 -8.58
N SER A 122 17.76 -14.85 -8.25
CA SER A 122 18.54 -15.65 -9.20
C SER A 122 17.81 -16.94 -9.62
N ALA A 123 17.15 -17.62 -8.67
CA ALA A 123 16.37 -18.82 -8.92
C ALA A 123 15.11 -18.51 -9.76
N PHE A 124 14.42 -17.40 -9.47
CA PHE A 124 13.27 -16.94 -10.25
C PHE A 124 13.63 -16.51 -11.68
N ARG A 125 14.85 -16.04 -11.92
CA ARG A 125 15.33 -15.79 -13.29
C ARG A 125 15.56 -17.11 -14.05
N LYS A 126 16.20 -18.08 -13.40
CA LYS A 126 16.42 -19.41 -14.00
C LYS A 126 15.11 -20.14 -14.31
N THR A 127 14.11 -20.05 -13.42
CA THR A 127 12.78 -20.61 -13.71
C THR A 127 12.10 -19.89 -14.87
N TYR A 128 12.18 -18.55 -14.90
CA TYR A 128 11.58 -17.75 -15.97
C TYR A 128 12.09 -18.16 -17.35
N ASP A 129 13.40 -18.33 -17.52
CA ASP A 129 14.01 -18.73 -18.79
C ASP A 129 13.56 -20.12 -19.26
N LYS A 130 13.34 -21.05 -18.31
CA LYS A 130 12.83 -22.40 -18.58
C LYS A 130 11.31 -22.47 -18.77
N THR A 131 10.57 -21.39 -18.49
CA THR A 131 9.10 -21.38 -18.63
C THR A 131 8.67 -20.99 -20.04
N VAL A 132 7.81 -21.81 -20.65
CA VAL A 132 7.27 -21.57 -22.01
C VAL A 132 5.89 -20.90 -21.95
N SER A 133 5.04 -21.32 -21.03
CA SER A 133 3.66 -20.81 -20.88
C SER A 133 3.62 -19.40 -20.28
N LEU A 134 2.84 -18.51 -20.91
CA LEU A 134 2.69 -17.11 -20.50
C LEU A 134 2.05 -16.94 -19.11
N GLY A 135 1.05 -17.76 -18.77
CA GLY A 135 0.43 -17.74 -17.44
C GLY A 135 1.43 -17.98 -16.30
N HIS A 136 2.27 -19.00 -16.43
CA HIS A 136 3.29 -19.29 -15.41
C HIS A 136 4.44 -18.26 -15.39
N ARG A 137 4.75 -17.63 -16.53
CA ARG A 137 5.67 -16.47 -16.55
C ARG A 137 5.14 -15.33 -15.70
N LEU A 138 3.84 -15.02 -15.83
CA LEU A 138 3.19 -14.00 -15.01
C LEU A 138 3.24 -14.36 -13.52
N ASP A 139 2.96 -15.62 -13.16
CA ASP A 139 2.99 -16.07 -11.76
C ASP A 139 4.39 -15.87 -11.14
N ILE A 140 5.47 -16.14 -11.88
CA ILE A 140 6.86 -15.88 -11.45
C ILE A 140 7.13 -14.39 -11.28
N VAL A 141 6.64 -13.56 -12.19
CA VAL A 141 6.79 -12.10 -12.07
C VAL A 141 6.03 -11.58 -10.84
N PHE A 142 4.86 -12.13 -10.51
CA PHE A 142 4.14 -11.79 -9.28
C PHE A 142 4.92 -12.17 -8.01
N HIS A 143 5.61 -13.32 -7.99
CA HIS A 143 6.52 -13.66 -6.87
C HIS A 143 7.63 -12.61 -6.70
N ASN A 144 8.25 -12.17 -7.81
CA ASN A 144 9.29 -11.14 -7.74
C ASN A 144 8.74 -9.78 -7.26
N ILE A 145 7.51 -9.41 -7.64
CA ILE A 145 6.85 -8.21 -7.11
C ILE A 145 6.58 -8.34 -5.61
N ARG A 146 6.12 -9.51 -5.15
CA ARG A 146 5.91 -9.77 -3.71
C ARG A 146 7.20 -9.66 -2.90
N ILE A 147 8.30 -10.21 -3.38
CA ILE A 147 9.63 -10.04 -2.77
C ILE A 147 10.01 -8.56 -2.75
N GLY A 148 9.79 -7.85 -3.86
CA GLY A 148 10.02 -6.40 -3.94
C GLY A 148 9.23 -5.62 -2.88
N LEU A 149 7.94 -5.93 -2.71
CA LEU A 149 7.06 -5.30 -1.70
C LEU A 149 7.49 -5.65 -0.27
N PHE A 150 7.90 -6.89 -0.01
CA PHE A 150 8.37 -7.33 1.31
C PHE A 150 9.63 -6.56 1.77
N TYR A 151 10.56 -6.29 0.85
CA TYR A 151 11.78 -5.52 1.11
C TYR A 151 11.64 -4.02 0.83
N LEU A 152 10.48 -3.57 0.33
CA LEU A 152 10.22 -2.19 -0.14
C LEU A 152 11.27 -1.66 -1.13
N ASP A 153 11.70 -2.50 -2.08
CA ASP A 153 12.66 -2.12 -3.13
C ASP A 153 11.94 -1.56 -4.36
N HIS A 154 11.90 -0.22 -4.46
CA HIS A 154 11.18 0.50 -5.51
C HIS A 154 11.65 0.17 -6.94
N ASP A 155 12.96 -0.02 -7.14
CA ASP A 155 13.52 -0.29 -8.48
C ASP A 155 13.16 -1.70 -8.96
N LEU A 156 13.16 -2.67 -8.03
CA LEU A 156 12.76 -4.04 -8.35
C LEU A 156 11.27 -4.12 -8.70
N ILE A 157 10.43 -3.42 -7.94
CA ILE A 157 8.97 -3.43 -8.15
C ILE A 157 8.61 -2.78 -9.49
N THR A 158 9.17 -1.61 -9.80
CA THR A 158 8.87 -0.88 -11.06
C THR A 158 9.22 -1.69 -12.30
N ARG A 159 10.43 -2.27 -12.35
CA ARG A 159 10.87 -3.12 -13.47
C ARG A 159 9.96 -4.34 -13.67
N ASN A 160 9.54 -4.98 -12.58
CA ASN A 160 8.71 -6.18 -12.67
C ASN A 160 7.25 -5.83 -13.01
N ILE A 161 6.73 -4.70 -12.54
CA ILE A 161 5.41 -4.19 -12.94
C ILE A 161 5.37 -3.91 -14.44
N GLU A 162 6.41 -3.28 -15.00
CA GLU A 162 6.48 -2.98 -16.44
C GLU A 162 6.52 -4.26 -17.28
N LYS A 163 7.35 -5.23 -16.89
CA LYS A 163 7.36 -6.58 -17.52
C LYS A 163 6.02 -7.29 -17.42
N ALA A 164 5.33 -7.17 -16.29
CA ALA A 164 4.03 -7.81 -16.12
C ALA A 164 2.95 -7.13 -17.00
N LYS A 165 3.04 -5.81 -17.25
CA LYS A 165 2.16 -5.12 -18.19
C LYS A 165 2.32 -5.64 -19.62
N THR A 166 3.56 -5.76 -20.11
CA THR A 166 3.82 -6.25 -21.48
C THR A 166 3.32 -7.68 -21.65
N LEU A 167 3.56 -8.55 -20.66
CA LEU A 167 3.08 -9.94 -20.69
C LEU A 167 1.55 -10.05 -20.66
N ILE A 168 0.85 -9.14 -19.97
CA ILE A 168 -0.62 -9.14 -19.97
C ILE A 168 -1.18 -8.68 -21.32
N GLU A 169 -0.54 -7.71 -21.96
CA GLU A 169 -0.94 -7.25 -23.30
C GLU A 169 -0.75 -8.34 -24.37
N GLU A 170 0.26 -9.20 -24.22
CA GLU A 170 0.53 -10.33 -25.12
C GLU A 170 -0.51 -11.47 -25.01
N GLY A 171 -1.24 -11.58 -23.90
CA GLY A 171 -2.29 -12.60 -23.76
C GLY A 171 -2.57 -13.06 -22.33
N GLY A 172 -2.62 -12.13 -21.37
CA GLY A 172 -2.88 -12.46 -19.97
C GLY A 172 -4.35 -12.76 -19.67
N ASP A 173 -4.59 -13.79 -18.86
CA ASP A 173 -5.92 -14.10 -18.33
C ASP A 173 -6.50 -12.93 -17.54
N TRP A 174 -7.83 -12.81 -17.58
CA TRP A 174 -8.56 -11.74 -16.91
C TRP A 174 -8.31 -11.69 -15.39
N ASP A 175 -8.23 -12.85 -14.72
CA ASP A 175 -7.90 -12.93 -13.28
C ASP A 175 -6.50 -12.37 -12.97
N ARG A 176 -5.48 -12.78 -13.75
CA ARG A 176 -4.11 -12.29 -13.59
C ARG A 176 -3.99 -10.78 -13.82
N ARG A 177 -4.83 -10.22 -14.70
CA ARG A 177 -4.93 -8.78 -14.92
C ARG A 177 -5.45 -8.05 -13.67
N ASN A 178 -6.42 -8.62 -12.98
CA ASN A 178 -6.92 -8.03 -11.73
C ASN A 178 -5.89 -8.11 -10.61
N ARG A 179 -5.19 -9.25 -10.46
CA ARG A 179 -4.08 -9.37 -9.48
C ARG A 179 -3.02 -8.31 -9.73
N LEU A 180 -2.60 -8.12 -10.98
CA LEU A 180 -1.65 -7.06 -11.35
C LEU A 180 -2.15 -5.66 -10.94
N LYS A 181 -3.42 -5.34 -11.17
CA LYS A 181 -4.00 -4.06 -10.72
C LYS A 181 -3.89 -3.91 -9.19
N VAL A 182 -4.14 -4.96 -8.42
CA VAL A 182 -3.96 -4.93 -6.94
C VAL A 182 -2.50 -4.68 -6.57
N TYR A 183 -1.54 -5.39 -7.20
CA TYR A 183 -0.11 -5.17 -6.98
C TYR A 183 0.32 -3.74 -7.34
N GLN A 184 -0.17 -3.21 -8.46
CA GLN A 184 0.07 -1.82 -8.87
C GLN A 184 -0.53 -0.83 -7.88
N GLY A 185 -1.78 -1.06 -7.43
CA GLY A 185 -2.45 -0.24 -6.43
C GLY A 185 -1.67 -0.20 -5.12
N ALA A 186 -1.22 -1.35 -4.62
CA ALA A 186 -0.41 -1.43 -3.41
C ALA A 186 0.92 -0.66 -3.54
N TYR A 187 1.60 -0.78 -4.68
CA TYR A 187 2.81 0.00 -4.96
C TYR A 187 2.53 1.50 -5.08
N CYS A 188 1.43 1.89 -5.75
CA CYS A 188 0.99 3.28 -5.89
C CYS A 188 0.73 3.94 -4.53
N VAL A 189 0.17 3.20 -3.57
CA VAL A 189 0.04 3.66 -2.17
C VAL A 189 1.41 3.96 -1.56
N ALA A 190 2.39 3.06 -1.74
CA ALA A 190 3.74 3.24 -1.19
C ALA A 190 4.47 4.48 -1.76
N ILE A 191 4.23 4.84 -3.02
CA ILE A 191 4.81 6.03 -3.67
C ILE A 191 3.96 7.31 -3.54
N ARG A 192 2.85 7.27 -2.77
CA ARG A 192 1.91 8.39 -2.54
C ARG A 192 1.05 8.78 -3.77
N ASP A 193 0.91 7.91 -4.76
CA ASP A 193 -0.04 8.13 -5.87
C ASP A 193 -1.40 7.52 -5.55
N PHE A 194 -2.16 8.23 -4.70
CA PHE A 194 -3.49 7.78 -4.29
C PHE A 194 -4.51 7.78 -5.43
N LYS A 195 -4.35 8.65 -6.43
CA LYS A 195 -5.31 8.76 -7.55
C LYS A 195 -5.27 7.53 -8.43
N ALA A 196 -4.07 7.09 -8.82
CA ALA A 196 -3.92 5.85 -9.57
C ALA A 196 -4.36 4.65 -8.72
N ALA A 197 -3.96 4.61 -7.44
CA ALA A 197 -4.34 3.53 -6.53
C ALA A 197 -5.86 3.40 -6.36
N ALA A 198 -6.61 4.51 -6.22
CA ALA A 198 -8.06 4.49 -6.08
C ALA A 198 -8.74 3.82 -7.29
N ASN A 199 -8.31 4.19 -8.49
CA ASN A 199 -8.86 3.63 -9.73
C ASN A 199 -8.56 2.14 -9.85
N PHE A 200 -7.33 1.72 -9.58
CA PHE A 200 -6.97 0.30 -9.64
C PHE A 200 -7.71 -0.53 -8.60
N PHE A 201 -7.82 -0.04 -7.37
CA PHE A 201 -8.52 -0.77 -6.32
C PHE A 201 -10.01 -0.89 -6.59
N LEU A 202 -10.68 0.21 -6.97
CA LEU A 202 -12.13 0.20 -7.25
C LEU A 202 -12.51 -0.73 -8.41
N ASP A 203 -11.68 -0.81 -9.45
CA ASP A 203 -11.90 -1.74 -10.55
C ASP A 203 -11.81 -3.22 -10.13
N THR A 204 -11.09 -3.52 -9.04
CA THR A 204 -10.78 -4.88 -8.60
C THR A 204 -11.58 -5.37 -7.40
N VAL A 205 -12.40 -4.51 -6.77
CA VAL A 205 -13.21 -4.89 -5.59
C VAL A 205 -14.10 -6.09 -5.88
N SER A 206 -14.76 -6.09 -7.04
CA SER A 206 -15.74 -7.11 -7.42
C SER A 206 -15.18 -8.49 -7.68
N THR A 207 -13.88 -8.57 -7.95
CA THR A 207 -13.21 -9.79 -8.40
C THR A 207 -11.86 -9.94 -7.75
N PHE A 208 -11.84 -9.63 -6.46
CA PHE A 208 -10.65 -9.76 -5.65
C PHE A 208 -10.34 -11.24 -5.38
N THR A 209 -9.20 -11.71 -5.90
CA THR A 209 -8.70 -13.07 -5.71
C THR A 209 -7.30 -13.10 -5.05
N SER A 210 -6.79 -11.94 -4.62
CA SER A 210 -5.41 -11.75 -4.17
C SER A 210 -5.22 -11.92 -2.66
N TYR A 211 -5.65 -13.05 -2.10
CA TYR A 211 -5.49 -13.40 -0.67
C TYR A 211 -4.03 -13.58 -0.23
N GLU A 212 -3.10 -13.63 -1.20
CA GLU A 212 -1.65 -13.61 -0.97
C GLU A 212 -1.14 -12.28 -0.39
N LEU A 213 -1.79 -11.16 -0.77
CA LEU A 213 -1.36 -9.83 -0.39
C LEU A 213 -1.97 -9.38 0.93
N MET A 214 -3.29 -9.52 1.03
CA MET A 214 -4.08 -9.05 2.15
C MET A 214 -5.44 -9.77 2.17
N ASP A 215 -6.04 -9.82 3.35
CA ASP A 215 -7.42 -10.25 3.50
C ASP A 215 -8.40 -9.28 2.81
N TYR A 216 -9.53 -9.78 2.35
CA TYR A 216 -10.54 -9.01 1.64
C TYR A 216 -11.08 -7.85 2.49
N ALA A 217 -11.26 -8.03 3.79
CA ALA A 217 -11.69 -6.95 4.68
C ALA A 217 -10.64 -5.81 4.77
N SER A 218 -9.35 -6.17 4.76
CA SER A 218 -8.25 -5.20 4.74
C SER A 218 -8.13 -4.50 3.39
N PHE A 219 -8.36 -5.23 2.29
CA PHE A 219 -8.40 -4.67 0.94
C PHE A 219 -9.50 -3.61 0.78
N VAL A 220 -10.73 -3.92 1.22
CA VAL A 220 -11.83 -2.96 1.18
C VAL A 220 -11.53 -1.74 2.04
N ARG A 221 -10.92 -1.93 3.22
CA ARG A 221 -10.49 -0.81 4.07
C ARG A 221 -9.52 0.13 3.35
N TYR A 222 -8.48 -0.38 2.71
CA TYR A 222 -7.55 0.44 1.93
C TYR A 222 -8.23 1.12 0.74
N THR A 223 -9.11 0.39 0.07
CA THR A 223 -9.88 0.93 -1.06
C THR A 223 -10.68 2.16 -0.62
N VAL A 224 -11.38 2.07 0.52
CA VAL A 224 -12.14 3.20 1.08
C VAL A 224 -11.20 4.37 1.44
N TYR A 225 -10.10 4.12 2.14
CA TYR A 225 -9.17 5.19 2.56
C TYR A 225 -8.56 5.94 1.37
N VAL A 226 -8.12 5.23 0.34
CA VAL A 226 -7.51 5.81 -0.86
C VAL A 226 -8.56 6.52 -1.72
N SER A 227 -9.78 5.97 -1.78
CA SER A 227 -10.91 6.57 -2.50
C SER A 227 -11.37 7.88 -1.86
N MET A 228 -11.37 7.99 -0.52
CA MET A 228 -11.77 9.21 0.19
C MET A 228 -10.86 10.41 -0.09
N ILE A 229 -9.58 10.18 -0.36
CA ILE A 229 -8.64 11.25 -0.74
C ILE A 229 -8.77 11.62 -2.21
N SER A 230 -8.94 10.60 -3.07
CA SER A 230 -8.69 10.77 -4.50
C SER A 230 -9.91 11.18 -5.29
N LEU A 231 -11.10 10.71 -4.88
CA LEU A 231 -12.32 10.89 -5.65
C LEU A 231 -13.13 12.10 -5.18
N PRO A 232 -13.73 12.84 -6.13
CA PRO A 232 -14.70 13.86 -5.79
C PRO A 232 -15.97 13.23 -5.21
N ARG A 233 -16.73 14.03 -4.46
CA ARG A 233 -17.92 13.59 -3.72
C ARG A 233 -18.96 12.83 -4.57
N ASN A 234 -19.14 13.23 -5.82
CA ASN A 234 -20.10 12.58 -6.73
C ASN A 234 -19.67 11.16 -7.08
N GLU A 235 -18.40 10.98 -7.48
CA GLU A 235 -17.86 9.66 -7.82
C GLU A 235 -17.77 8.76 -6.58
N LEU A 236 -17.42 9.33 -5.42
CA LEU A 236 -17.40 8.61 -4.16
C LEU A 236 -18.79 8.07 -3.78
N ARG A 237 -19.85 8.83 -4.03
CA ARG A 237 -21.24 8.38 -3.79
C ARG A 237 -21.57 7.15 -4.63
N ASP A 238 -21.31 7.23 -5.94
CA ASP A 238 -21.76 6.20 -6.86
C ASP A 238 -20.90 4.93 -6.80
N LYS A 239 -19.57 5.09 -6.66
CA LYS A 239 -18.64 3.94 -6.62
C LYS A 239 -18.50 3.31 -5.24
N VAL A 240 -18.44 4.11 -4.16
CA VAL A 240 -18.12 3.62 -2.81
C VAL A 240 -19.36 3.51 -1.94
N VAL A 241 -20.13 4.60 -1.82
CA VAL A 241 -21.28 4.62 -0.89
C VAL A 241 -22.42 3.72 -1.37
N LYS A 242 -22.66 3.64 -2.68
CA LYS A 242 -23.70 2.77 -3.27
C LYS A 242 -23.19 1.40 -3.74
N GLY A 243 -21.88 1.15 -3.68
CA GLY A 243 -21.31 -0.14 -4.10
C GLY A 243 -21.74 -1.25 -3.14
N SER A 244 -22.43 -2.27 -3.65
CA SER A 244 -22.96 -3.38 -2.84
C SER A 244 -21.86 -4.17 -2.13
N GLU A 245 -20.77 -4.49 -2.83
CA GLU A 245 -19.64 -5.27 -2.31
C GLU A 245 -18.94 -4.56 -1.15
N ILE A 246 -18.77 -3.24 -1.27
CA ILE A 246 -18.15 -2.41 -0.24
C ILE A 246 -19.11 -2.31 0.95
N GLN A 247 -20.41 -2.12 0.71
CA GLN A 247 -21.41 -2.05 1.78
C GLN A 247 -21.46 -3.34 2.63
N GLU A 248 -21.44 -4.51 2.00
CA GLU A 248 -21.46 -5.80 2.69
C GLU A 248 -20.28 -5.93 3.67
N VAL A 249 -19.08 -5.57 3.25
CA VAL A 249 -17.88 -5.63 4.10
C VAL A 249 -17.85 -4.49 5.13
N LEU A 250 -18.38 -3.30 4.79
CA LEU A 250 -18.51 -2.18 5.73
C LEU A 250 -19.41 -2.53 6.93
N HIS A 251 -20.33 -3.50 6.81
CA HIS A 251 -21.09 -3.99 7.96
C HIS A 251 -20.24 -4.76 8.98
N GLN A 252 -19.16 -5.42 8.53
CA GLN A 252 -18.21 -6.11 9.42
C GLN A 252 -17.22 -5.14 10.08
N LEU A 253 -16.96 -3.98 9.45
CA LEU A 253 -16.01 -2.97 9.90
C LEU A 253 -16.69 -1.64 10.23
N PRO A 254 -17.29 -1.50 11.43
CA PRO A 254 -18.04 -0.29 11.81
C PRO A 254 -17.17 0.97 11.82
N ASP A 255 -15.89 0.87 12.20
CA ASP A 255 -14.99 2.03 12.24
C ASP A 255 -14.80 2.69 10.86
N VAL A 256 -14.68 1.88 9.80
CA VAL A 256 -14.49 2.36 8.41
C VAL A 256 -15.80 2.94 7.89
N LYS A 257 -16.92 2.31 8.25
CA LYS A 257 -18.26 2.78 7.91
C LYS A 257 -18.55 4.14 8.51
N ASP A 258 -18.35 4.29 9.81
CA ASP A 258 -18.60 5.56 10.51
C ASP A 258 -17.68 6.65 9.98
N TYR A 259 -16.43 6.32 9.63
CA TYR A 259 -15.50 7.27 9.00
C TYR A 259 -15.97 7.74 7.61
N LEU A 260 -16.43 6.83 6.75
CA LEU A 260 -16.94 7.17 5.41
C LEU A 260 -18.24 7.98 5.47
N PHE A 261 -19.21 7.51 6.26
CA PHE A 261 -20.53 8.14 6.34
C PHE A 261 -20.50 9.47 7.09
N SER A 262 -19.62 9.65 8.09
CA SER A 262 -19.48 10.95 8.79
C SER A 262 -19.06 12.06 7.83
N LEU A 263 -18.09 11.81 6.93
CA LEU A 263 -17.70 12.78 5.90
C LEU A 263 -18.83 13.03 4.88
N TYR A 264 -19.47 11.96 4.41
CA TYR A 264 -20.50 12.07 3.38
C TYR A 264 -21.77 12.78 3.87
N ASN A 265 -22.20 12.48 5.11
CA ASN A 265 -23.36 13.07 5.77
C ASN A 265 -23.06 14.43 6.44
N CYS A 266 -21.85 14.98 6.27
CA CYS A 266 -21.41 16.25 6.86
C CYS A 266 -21.42 16.30 8.40
N HIS A 267 -21.23 15.16 9.09
CA HIS A 267 -21.09 15.11 10.56
C HIS A 267 -19.61 15.25 10.94
N TYR A 268 -19.11 16.49 10.94
CA TYR A 268 -17.67 16.77 11.03
C TYR A 268 -17.06 16.48 12.41
N SER A 269 -17.81 16.61 13.49
CA SER A 269 -17.37 16.30 14.84
C SER A 269 -16.99 14.83 15.02
N ASP A 270 -17.82 13.91 14.52
CA ASP A 270 -17.54 12.48 14.57
C ASP A 270 -16.47 12.07 13.54
N PHE A 271 -16.42 12.77 12.40
CA PHE A 271 -15.34 12.60 11.44
C PHE A 271 -13.96 12.84 12.06
N PHE A 272 -13.77 13.88 12.89
CA PHE A 272 -12.49 14.15 13.55
C PHE A 272 -12.09 13.06 14.56
N LYS A 273 -13.07 12.56 15.34
CA LYS A 273 -12.83 11.43 16.26
C LYS A 273 -12.40 10.18 15.51
N ASN A 274 -13.08 9.86 14.42
CA ASN A 274 -12.77 8.70 13.58
C ASN A 274 -11.44 8.89 12.83
N LEU A 275 -11.12 10.10 12.38
CA LEU A 275 -9.85 10.43 11.74
C LEU A 275 -8.66 10.16 12.69
N ALA A 276 -8.79 10.45 13.98
CA ALA A 276 -7.75 10.16 14.96
C ALA A 276 -7.50 8.64 15.12
N LYS A 277 -8.57 7.83 15.13
CA LYS A 277 -8.45 6.35 15.13
C LYS A 277 -7.76 5.87 13.84
N VAL A 278 -8.17 6.38 12.68
CA VAL A 278 -7.56 6.03 11.40
C VAL A 278 -6.09 6.43 11.36
N GLU A 279 -5.72 7.59 11.90
CA GLU A 279 -4.31 8.01 12.00
C GLU A 279 -3.46 7.02 12.80
N THR A 280 -3.96 6.50 13.93
CA THR A 280 -3.23 5.48 14.70
C THR A 280 -3.02 4.19 13.91
N PHE A 281 -4.03 3.77 13.13
CA PHE A 281 -3.94 2.59 12.29
C PHE A 281 -2.95 2.80 11.12
N LEU A 282 -3.03 3.93 10.42
CA LEU A 282 -2.13 4.25 9.30
C LEU A 282 -0.67 4.38 9.75
N ARG A 283 -0.44 4.78 11.00
CA ARG A 283 0.90 4.85 11.59
C ARG A 283 1.49 3.47 11.87
N GLN A 284 0.66 2.48 12.18
CA GLN A 284 1.08 1.10 12.44
C GLN A 284 1.36 0.32 11.14
N ASP A 285 0.78 0.76 10.03
CA ASP A 285 0.83 0.04 8.77
C ASP A 285 2.09 0.38 7.93
N VAL A 286 2.74 -0.63 7.37
CA VAL A 286 4.00 -0.53 6.61
C VAL A 286 3.86 0.38 5.39
N LEU A 287 2.78 0.20 4.63
CA LEU A 287 2.58 0.89 3.35
C LEU A 287 2.25 2.38 3.55
N PHE A 288 1.50 2.70 4.62
CA PHE A 288 1.03 4.05 4.88
C PHE A 288 1.90 4.84 5.85
N HIS A 289 2.79 4.20 6.63
CA HIS A 289 3.60 4.88 7.63
C HIS A 289 4.45 6.05 7.10
N PRO A 290 5.09 6.00 5.92
CA PRO A 290 5.82 7.17 5.43
C PRO A 290 4.90 8.38 5.16
N HIS A 291 3.61 8.13 4.90
CA HIS A 291 2.66 9.11 4.36
C HIS A 291 1.47 9.41 5.27
N TYR A 292 1.38 8.86 6.49
CA TYR A 292 0.20 9.06 7.38
C TYR A 292 -0.08 10.55 7.66
N ARG A 293 0.97 11.36 7.87
CA ARG A 293 0.83 12.82 8.10
C ARG A 293 0.26 13.53 6.89
N PHE A 294 0.63 13.08 5.69
CA PHE A 294 0.09 13.61 4.45
C PHE A 294 -1.39 13.25 4.32
N TYR A 295 -1.76 11.99 4.60
CA TYR A 295 -3.14 11.51 4.57
C TYR A 295 -4.05 12.37 5.47
N VAL A 296 -3.69 12.52 6.75
CA VAL A 296 -4.48 13.29 7.72
C VAL A 296 -4.62 14.75 7.30
N ARG A 297 -3.54 15.35 6.81
CA ARG A 297 -3.55 16.74 6.35
C ARG A 297 -4.48 16.95 5.16
N GLU A 298 -4.43 16.08 4.15
CA GLU A 298 -5.28 16.18 2.97
C GLU A 298 -6.76 15.93 3.33
N MET A 299 -7.05 15.00 4.23
CA MET A 299 -8.41 14.76 4.72
C MET A 299 -8.99 15.96 5.48
N ARG A 300 -8.19 16.65 6.30
CA ARG A 300 -8.62 17.91 6.96
C ARG A 300 -8.95 18.99 5.94
N ILE A 301 -8.09 19.19 4.94
CA ILE A 301 -8.32 20.16 3.86
C ILE A 301 -9.62 19.83 3.11
N SER A 302 -9.85 18.56 2.79
CA SER A 302 -11.07 18.11 2.11
C SER A 302 -12.33 18.44 2.93
N ALA A 303 -12.34 18.09 4.22
CA ALA A 303 -13.47 18.39 5.11
C ALA A 303 -13.73 19.90 5.24
N TYR A 304 -12.69 20.72 5.37
CA TYR A 304 -12.83 22.18 5.39
C TYR A 304 -13.34 22.72 4.06
N THR A 305 -12.80 22.24 2.94
CA THR A 305 -13.26 22.65 1.61
C THR A 305 -14.74 22.34 1.43
N GLN A 306 -15.19 21.15 1.85
CA GLN A 306 -16.58 20.73 1.75
C GLN A 306 -17.54 21.64 2.53
N LEU A 307 -17.18 22.07 3.74
CA LEU A 307 -18.00 23.02 4.51
C LEU A 307 -17.97 24.42 3.89
N LEU A 308 -16.79 24.89 3.45
CA LEU A 308 -16.61 26.22 2.87
C LEU A 308 -17.30 26.35 1.50
N GLU A 309 -17.45 25.27 0.74
CA GLU A 309 -18.07 25.32 -0.59
C GLU A 309 -19.57 25.68 -0.55
N SER A 310 -20.28 25.24 0.49
CA SER A 310 -21.71 25.51 0.67
C SER A 310 -22.04 26.93 1.14
N TYR A 311 -21.08 27.66 1.73
CA TYR A 311 -21.31 28.97 2.34
C TYR A 311 -20.41 30.05 1.75
N ARG A 312 -20.98 31.24 1.47
CA ARG A 312 -20.19 32.42 1.07
C ARG A 312 -19.44 33.05 2.24
N SER A 313 -20.07 33.05 3.41
CA SER A 313 -19.54 33.59 4.66
C SER A 313 -20.07 32.74 5.81
N LEU A 314 -19.24 32.45 6.79
CA LEU A 314 -19.58 31.72 8.01
C LEU A 314 -18.83 32.30 9.21
N THR A 315 -19.37 32.13 10.41
CA THR A 315 -18.67 32.53 11.64
C THR A 315 -17.67 31.46 12.07
N LEU A 316 -16.53 31.88 12.63
CA LEU A 316 -15.54 30.96 13.20
C LEU A 316 -16.13 30.11 14.34
N GLN A 317 -17.04 30.68 15.12
CA GLN A 317 -17.75 29.97 16.19
C GLN A 317 -18.57 28.78 15.64
N TYR A 318 -19.35 29.02 14.59
CA TYR A 318 -20.15 27.96 13.96
C TYR A 318 -19.27 26.84 13.39
N MET A 319 -18.13 27.21 12.79
CA MET A 319 -17.17 26.23 12.30
C MET A 319 -16.57 25.41 13.45
N ALA A 320 -16.21 26.06 14.56
CA ALA A 320 -15.69 25.42 15.76
C ALA A 320 -16.68 24.40 16.32
N ASP A 321 -17.95 24.80 16.46
CA ASP A 321 -19.02 23.94 16.96
C ASP A 321 -19.30 22.75 16.02
N ALA A 322 -19.30 22.98 14.70
CA ALA A 322 -19.55 21.93 13.70
C ALA A 322 -18.46 20.84 13.70
N PHE A 323 -17.19 21.24 13.86
CA PHE A 323 -16.04 20.32 13.95
C PHE A 323 -15.79 19.81 15.38
N GLY A 324 -16.45 20.36 16.40
CA GLY A 324 -16.27 19.99 17.80
C GLY A 324 -14.89 20.36 18.37
N VAL A 325 -14.31 21.46 17.91
CA VAL A 325 -12.97 21.94 18.30
C VAL A 325 -13.03 23.39 18.76
N THR A 326 -11.94 23.92 19.32
CA THR A 326 -11.88 25.32 19.75
C THR A 326 -11.66 26.29 18.59
N VAL A 327 -12.11 27.53 18.75
CA VAL A 327 -11.93 28.60 17.75
C VAL A 327 -10.45 28.84 17.45
N ASP A 328 -9.59 28.86 18.48
CA ASP A 328 -8.15 29.05 18.32
C ASP A 328 -7.50 27.92 17.50
N TYR A 329 -8.00 26.68 17.64
CA TYR A 329 -7.51 25.55 16.87
C TYR A 329 -7.82 25.73 15.37
N ILE A 330 -9.05 26.13 15.04
CA ILE A 330 -9.47 26.37 13.66
C ILE A 330 -8.70 27.54 13.05
N ASP A 331 -8.49 28.63 13.78
CA ASP A 331 -7.72 29.78 13.28
C ASP A 331 -6.27 29.38 12.94
N ALA A 332 -5.62 28.59 13.81
CA ALA A 332 -4.28 28.07 13.57
C ALA A 332 -4.20 27.11 12.36
N GLU A 333 -5.20 26.24 12.15
CA GLU A 333 -5.21 25.34 10.99
C GLU A 333 -5.54 26.06 9.69
N LEU A 334 -6.57 26.91 9.68
CA LEU A 334 -6.97 27.67 8.50
C LEU A 334 -5.84 28.59 8.03
N SER A 335 -5.21 29.33 8.94
CA SER A 335 -4.08 30.21 8.59
C SER A 335 -2.95 29.44 7.90
N ARG A 336 -2.60 28.23 8.37
CA ARG A 336 -1.60 27.37 7.73
C ARG A 336 -2.00 26.93 6.32
N PHE A 337 -3.25 26.54 6.13
CA PHE A 337 -3.74 26.04 4.83
C PHE A 337 -3.99 27.16 3.81
N ILE A 338 -4.40 28.34 4.28
CA ILE A 338 -4.52 29.55 3.46
C ILE A 338 -3.14 30.03 3.03
N ALA A 339 -2.16 30.06 3.94
CA ALA A 339 -0.77 30.41 3.60
C ALA A 339 -0.15 29.42 2.60
N ALA A 340 -0.50 28.13 2.69
CA ALA A 340 -0.09 27.12 1.71
C ALA A 340 -0.87 27.21 0.37
N GLY A 341 -1.88 28.07 0.27
CA GLY A 341 -2.72 28.24 -0.92
C GLY A 341 -3.60 27.03 -1.24
N ARG A 342 -3.89 26.18 -0.24
CA ARG A 342 -4.72 24.97 -0.39
C ARG A 342 -6.19 25.23 -0.08
N LEU A 343 -6.48 26.24 0.74
CA LEU A 343 -7.83 26.72 1.00
C LEU A 343 -8.00 28.14 0.44
N HIS A 344 -9.10 28.37 -0.27
CA HIS A 344 -9.43 29.66 -0.87
C HIS A 344 -10.44 30.42 -0.01
N CYS A 345 -10.04 30.75 1.21
CA CYS A 345 -10.82 31.58 2.11
C CYS A 345 -9.95 32.66 2.76
N LYS A 346 -10.61 33.69 3.27
CA LYS A 346 -10.01 34.75 4.08
C LYS A 346 -10.66 34.70 5.46
N VAL A 347 -9.84 34.83 6.49
CA VAL A 347 -10.31 34.85 7.88
C VAL A 347 -10.18 36.27 8.40
N ASP A 348 -11.29 36.85 8.84
CA ASP A 348 -11.32 38.07 9.63
C ASP A 348 -11.46 37.69 11.12
N ARG A 349 -10.36 37.82 11.85
CA ARG A 349 -10.31 37.49 13.29
C ARG A 349 -11.05 38.49 14.16
N VAL A 350 -11.14 39.76 13.75
CA VAL A 350 -11.83 40.80 14.54
C VAL A 350 -13.33 40.66 14.37
N GLY A 351 -13.79 40.45 13.13
CA GLY A 351 -15.19 40.17 12.83
C GLY A 351 -15.64 38.76 13.21
N GLY A 352 -14.70 37.83 13.39
CA GLY A 352 -14.99 36.42 13.67
C GLY A 352 -15.62 35.69 12.48
N ILE A 353 -15.34 36.14 11.26
CA ILE A 353 -15.99 35.68 10.02
C ILE A 353 -14.94 35.07 9.08
N VAL A 354 -15.29 33.96 8.45
CA VAL A 354 -14.54 33.37 7.34
C VAL A 354 -15.32 33.63 6.06
N GLU A 355 -14.69 34.36 5.14
CA GLU A 355 -15.22 34.65 3.82
C GLU A 355 -14.58 33.72 2.80
N THR A 356 -15.39 33.06 1.97
CA THR A 356 -14.88 32.18 0.92
C THR A 356 -14.68 32.98 -0.36
N ASN A 357 -13.49 32.87 -0.93
CA ASN A 357 -13.19 33.46 -2.23
C ASN A 357 -13.25 32.35 -3.27
N ARG A 358 -14.10 32.46 -4.28
CA ARG A 358 -14.16 31.49 -5.36
C ARG A 358 -13.18 31.93 -6.44
N PRO A 359 -11.98 31.32 -6.54
CA PRO A 359 -11.06 31.68 -7.60
C PRO A 359 -11.65 31.25 -8.95
N ASP A 360 -11.54 32.12 -9.95
CA ASP A 360 -11.87 31.76 -11.34
C ASP A 360 -11.01 30.58 -11.80
N SER A 361 -11.63 29.61 -12.47
CA SER A 361 -10.97 28.43 -13.02
C SER A 361 -9.75 28.79 -13.90
N LYS A 362 -9.84 29.88 -14.67
CA LYS A 362 -8.74 30.39 -15.50
C LYS A 362 -7.54 30.84 -14.68
N ASN A 363 -7.74 31.48 -13.53
CA ASN A 363 -6.65 31.96 -12.69
C ASN A 363 -5.91 30.78 -12.04
N TRP A 364 -6.65 29.77 -11.58
CA TRP A 364 -6.07 28.53 -11.07
C TRP A 364 -5.25 27.79 -12.16
N GLN A 365 -5.82 27.62 -13.36
CA GLN A 365 -5.11 27.00 -14.49
C GLN A 365 -3.85 27.78 -14.86
N TYR A 366 -3.93 29.11 -14.95
CA TYR A 366 -2.79 29.96 -15.25
C TYR A 366 -1.64 29.78 -14.24
N GLN A 367 -1.94 29.81 -12.94
CA GLN A 367 -0.93 29.58 -11.90
C GLN A 367 -0.36 28.16 -11.94
N ALA A 368 -1.18 27.15 -12.23
CA ALA A 368 -0.73 25.77 -12.36
C ALA A 368 0.24 25.60 -13.54
N THR A 369 -0.07 26.21 -14.69
CA THR A 369 0.78 26.17 -15.89
C THR A 369 2.13 26.83 -15.63
N ILE A 370 2.16 27.98 -14.95
CA ILE A 370 3.43 28.64 -14.59
C ILE A 370 4.28 27.73 -13.70
N LYS A 371 3.68 27.16 -12.64
CA LYS A 371 4.41 26.27 -11.71
C LYS A 371 4.99 25.05 -12.42
N GLN A 372 4.19 24.40 -13.28
CA GLN A 372 4.66 23.24 -14.05
C GLN A 372 5.71 23.65 -15.10
N GLY A 373 5.53 24.81 -15.73
CA GLY A 373 6.48 25.40 -16.67
C GLY A 373 7.84 25.66 -16.03
N ASP A 374 7.89 26.25 -14.84
CA ASP A 374 9.13 26.50 -14.10
C ASP A 374 9.87 25.20 -13.75
N ILE A 375 9.16 24.16 -13.33
CA ILE A 375 9.76 22.84 -13.05
C ILE A 375 10.40 22.25 -14.32
N LEU A 376 9.69 22.34 -15.45
CA LEU A 376 10.17 21.84 -16.73
C LEU A 376 11.40 22.63 -17.20
N LEU A 377 11.33 23.96 -17.19
CA LEU A 377 12.43 24.84 -17.59
C LEU A 377 13.69 24.57 -16.76
N ASN A 378 13.56 24.43 -15.44
CA ASN A 378 14.68 24.09 -14.57
C ASN A 378 15.31 22.72 -14.93
N ARG A 379 14.50 21.72 -15.29
CA ARG A 379 14.98 20.39 -15.69
C ARG A 379 15.69 20.45 -17.05
N VAL A 380 15.13 21.16 -18.02
CA VAL A 380 15.72 21.36 -19.35
C VAL A 380 17.04 22.13 -19.24
N GLN A 381 17.11 23.16 -18.41
CA GLN A 381 18.34 23.94 -18.20
C GLN A 381 19.45 23.10 -17.54
N LYS A 382 19.12 22.17 -16.63
CA LYS A 382 20.10 21.22 -16.08
C LYS A 382 20.58 20.24 -17.14
N LEU A 383 19.67 19.69 -17.95
CA LEU A 383 20.01 18.79 -19.05
C LEU A 383 20.91 19.46 -20.10
N SER A 384 20.61 20.70 -20.51
CA SER A 384 21.41 21.40 -21.51
C SER A 384 22.84 21.68 -21.03
N ARG A 385 23.03 21.94 -19.73
CA ARG A 385 24.37 22.09 -19.13
C ARG A 385 25.16 20.78 -19.14
N VAL A 386 24.50 19.64 -18.98
CA VAL A 386 25.16 18.32 -19.01
C VAL A 386 25.49 17.87 -20.43
N ILE A 387 24.65 18.23 -21.41
CA ILE A 387 24.85 17.86 -22.83
C ILE A 387 25.90 18.74 -23.52
N ASN A 388 26.06 20.00 -23.09
CA ASN A 388 27.01 20.94 -23.68
C ASN A 388 28.45 20.84 -23.09
N ILE A 389 28.67 19.99 -22.09
CA ILE A 389 29.99 19.57 -21.60
C ILE A 389 30.35 18.27 -22.31
#